data_AF-A0A1A8JS34-F1
#
_entry.id   AF-A0A1A8JS34-F1
#
_cell.length_a   1.000
_cell.length_b   1.000
_cell.length_c   1.000
_cell.angle_alpha   90.00
_cell.angle_beta   90.00
_cell.angle_gamma   90.00
#
_symmetry.space_group_name_H-M   'P 1'
#
loop_
_entity.id
_entity.type
_entity.pdbx_description
1 polymer ?
#
loop_
_entity_poly.entity_id
_entity_poly.type
_entity_poly.pdbx_seq_one_letter_code
_entity_poly.pdbx_strand_id
1 'polypeptide(L)'
;MARVDLDVKYIKWQTSLVIKCLLDDDDKVGNREFSSLEHDGPSDDQFDPVLVADKLRTIADAMTEDPRLQVVLKELKQAAAQEVVDQAFSKGVETLCQAHASKGAEVAPEMQLIKASVAFGLYVKKSAPELKAQVQSALTNFLTRRVGSWVAQQGGWDKVQDASSK
;
A
#
# COMPACT_ATOMS: atom_id res chain seq x y z
N MET A 1 14.49 -12.71 -24.05
CA MET A 1 14.03 -12.27 -22.72
C MET A 1 12.73 -11.51 -22.91
N ALA A 2 11.60 -12.19 -22.68
CA ALA A 2 10.28 -11.57 -22.79
C ALA A 2 10.12 -10.60 -21.62
N ARG A 3 10.10 -9.30 -21.91
CA ARG A 3 9.55 -8.32 -20.97
C ARG A 3 8.10 -8.73 -20.75
N VAL A 4 7.78 -9.20 -19.56
CA VAL A 4 6.38 -9.39 -19.15
C VAL A 4 5.80 -7.98 -19.09
N ASP A 5 5.13 -7.58 -20.15
CA ASP A 5 4.27 -6.41 -20.18
C ASP A 5 3.12 -6.73 -19.21
N LEU A 6 3.35 -6.48 -17.92
CA LEU A 6 2.34 -6.71 -16.89
C LEU A 6 1.16 -5.80 -17.21
N ASP A 7 0.08 -6.40 -17.69
CA ASP A 7 -1.13 -5.70 -18.09
C ASP A 7 -1.59 -4.79 -16.93
N VAL A 8 -1.93 -3.55 -17.23
CA VAL A 8 -2.38 -2.56 -16.23
C VAL A 8 -3.55 -3.10 -15.39
N LYS A 9 -4.39 -3.97 -15.96
CA LYS A 9 -5.47 -4.66 -15.23
C LYS A 9 -4.93 -5.66 -14.22
N TYR A 10 -3.84 -6.35 -14.54
CA TYR A 10 -3.17 -7.28 -13.61
C TYR A 10 -2.57 -6.53 -12.42
N ILE A 11 -1.87 -5.41 -12.66
CA ILE A 11 -1.33 -4.56 -11.57
C ILE A 11 -2.45 -3.97 -10.72
N LYS A 12 -3.53 -3.50 -11.33
CA LYS A 12 -4.70 -3.01 -10.59
C LYS A 12 -5.32 -4.10 -9.71
N TRP A 13 -5.43 -5.31 -10.24
CA TRP A 13 -5.96 -6.46 -9.50
C TRP A 13 -5.05 -6.84 -8.32
N GLN A 14 -3.73 -6.92 -8.53
CA GLN A 14 -2.76 -7.16 -7.46
C GLN A 14 -2.83 -6.07 -6.39
N THR A 15 -2.87 -4.80 -6.80
CA THR A 15 -2.98 -3.65 -5.89
C THR A 15 -4.24 -3.77 -5.03
N SER A 16 -5.39 -4.09 -5.65
CA SER A 16 -6.65 -4.27 -4.93
C SER A 16 -6.57 -5.40 -3.88
N LEU A 17 -5.93 -6.53 -4.21
CA LEU A 17 -5.73 -7.63 -3.27
C LEU A 17 -4.82 -7.25 -2.11
N VAL A 18 -3.67 -6.62 -2.39
CA VAL A 18 -2.73 -6.15 -1.35
C VAL A 18 -3.42 -5.18 -0.42
N ILE A 19 -4.13 -4.18 -0.96
CA ILE A 19 -4.81 -3.17 -0.15
C ILE A 19 -5.96 -3.78 0.65
N LYS A 20 -6.68 -4.75 0.08
CA LYS A 20 -7.69 -5.51 0.82
C LYS A 20 -7.04 -6.22 2.01
N CYS A 21 -5.97 -7.01 1.80
CA CYS A 21 -5.24 -7.68 2.88
C CYS A 21 -4.65 -6.72 3.91
N LEU A 22 -4.21 -5.53 3.48
CA LEU A 22 -3.63 -4.52 4.34
C LEU A 22 -4.67 -3.92 5.29
N LEU A 23 -5.87 -3.64 4.78
CA LEU A 23 -6.95 -3.00 5.51
C LEU A 23 -7.91 -3.99 6.18
N ASP A 24 -7.87 -5.28 5.85
CA ASP A 24 -8.74 -6.29 6.46
C ASP A 24 -8.56 -6.37 7.98
N ASP A 25 -9.65 -6.50 8.73
CA ASP A 25 -9.67 -6.51 10.20
C ASP A 25 -9.40 -7.89 10.79
N ASP A 26 -9.18 -8.91 9.96
CA ASP A 26 -8.87 -10.24 10.44
C ASP A 26 -7.50 -10.27 11.14
N ASP A 27 -7.58 -10.13 12.46
CA ASP A 27 -6.72 -10.71 13.50
C ASP A 27 -6.56 -12.25 13.36
N LYS A 28 -6.90 -12.84 12.20
CA LYS A 28 -6.59 -14.23 11.84
C LYS A 28 -5.15 -14.41 11.34
N VAL A 29 -4.28 -13.43 11.58
CA VAL A 29 -2.82 -13.68 11.61
C VAL A 29 -2.46 -14.61 12.78
N GLY A 30 -3.40 -14.91 13.70
CA GLY A 30 -3.24 -15.92 14.74
C GLY A 30 -3.44 -17.39 14.31
N ASN A 31 -3.85 -17.69 13.07
CA ASN A 31 -4.09 -19.09 12.66
C ASN A 31 -3.93 -19.30 11.14
N ARG A 32 -2.72 -19.05 10.63
CA ARG A 32 -2.24 -19.89 9.53
C ARG A 32 -1.09 -20.72 10.08
N GLU A 33 -1.47 -21.85 10.67
CA GLU A 33 -0.72 -23.08 10.41
C GLU A 33 -0.30 -23.05 8.94
N PHE A 34 0.97 -23.33 8.71
CA PHE A 34 1.51 -23.79 7.44
C PHE A 34 0.52 -24.79 6.82
N SER A 35 -0.44 -24.31 6.02
CA SER A 35 -1.06 -25.13 5.01
C SER A 35 -0.02 -25.20 3.90
N SER A 36 1.00 -26.03 4.15
CA SER A 36 1.71 -26.79 3.15
C SER A 36 0.66 -27.54 2.33
N LEU A 37 -0.02 -26.84 1.44
CA LEU A 37 -0.60 -27.48 0.26
C LEU A 37 0.61 -27.74 -0.63
N GLU A 38 1.19 -28.93 -0.45
CA GLU A 38 2.10 -29.54 -1.39
C GLU A 38 1.47 -29.42 -2.78
N HIS A 39 1.96 -28.45 -3.55
CA HIS A 39 1.79 -28.41 -4.98
C HIS A 39 3.11 -28.92 -5.55
N ASP A 40 3.12 -30.14 -6.08
CA ASP A 40 4.25 -30.72 -6.83
C ASP A 40 4.44 -29.95 -8.16
N GLY A 41 4.94 -28.72 -8.05
CA GLY A 41 5.28 -27.85 -9.17
C GLY A 41 6.29 -26.80 -8.72
N PRO A 42 7.41 -26.62 -9.43
CA PRO A 42 8.44 -25.68 -9.01
C PRO A 42 7.97 -24.26 -9.30
N SER A 43 7.51 -23.52 -8.29
CA SER A 43 7.47 -22.05 -8.33
C SER A 43 7.28 -21.48 -6.94
N ASP A 44 8.41 -21.26 -6.26
CA ASP A 44 8.55 -20.38 -5.08
C ASP A 44 8.28 -18.88 -5.43
N ASP A 45 7.91 -18.58 -6.69
CA ASP A 45 7.70 -17.24 -7.26
C ASP A 45 6.21 -16.85 -7.42
N GLN A 46 5.29 -17.42 -6.62
CA GLN A 46 3.86 -17.09 -6.72
C GLN A 46 3.51 -15.86 -5.86
N PHE A 47 3.01 -14.80 -6.50
CA PHE A 47 2.57 -13.56 -5.83
C PHE A 47 1.61 -13.83 -4.64
N ASP A 48 2.08 -13.53 -3.43
CA ASP A 48 1.28 -13.60 -2.20
C ASP A 48 0.88 -12.19 -1.72
N PRO A 49 -0.40 -11.79 -1.85
CA PRO A 49 -0.86 -10.48 -1.43
C PRO A 49 -0.80 -10.27 0.09
N VAL A 50 -0.84 -11.33 0.89
CA VAL A 50 -0.75 -11.25 2.36
C VAL A 50 0.68 -10.95 2.77
N LEU A 51 1.65 -11.67 2.19
CA LEU A 51 3.08 -11.43 2.41
C LEU A 51 3.47 -9.99 2.03
N VAL A 52 3.01 -9.52 0.87
CA VAL A 52 3.25 -8.13 0.42
C VAL A 52 2.61 -7.14 1.39
N ALA A 53 1.36 -7.35 1.79
CA ALA A 53 0.67 -6.46 2.73
C ALA A 53 1.37 -6.40 4.11
N ASP A 54 1.87 -7.54 4.61
CA ASP A 54 2.58 -7.59 5.89
C ASP A 54 3.90 -6.84 5.84
N LYS A 55 4.67 -7.01 4.77
CA LYS A 55 5.91 -6.24 4.54
C LYS A 55 5.63 -4.74 4.42
N LEU A 56 4.61 -4.35 3.67
CA LEU A 56 4.19 -2.96 3.57
C LEU A 56 3.78 -2.39 4.93
N ARG A 57 3.15 -3.20 5.79
CA ARG A 57 2.83 -2.82 7.17
C ARG A 57 4.09 -2.55 7.99
N THR A 58 5.10 -3.43 7.95
CA THR A 58 6.37 -3.21 8.66
C THR A 58 7.05 -1.90 8.24
N ILE A 59 7.07 -1.63 6.93
CA ILE A 59 7.72 -0.43 6.40
C ILE A 59 6.92 0.85 6.75
N ALA A 60 5.60 0.76 6.76
CA ALA A 60 4.70 1.87 7.11
C ALA A 60 4.62 2.12 8.62
N ASP A 61 4.90 1.12 9.46
CA ASP A 61 4.89 1.25 10.92
C ASP A 61 5.86 2.36 11.37
N ALA A 62 7.03 2.45 10.72
CA ALA A 62 8.01 3.52 10.94
C ALA A 62 7.48 4.95 10.66
N MET A 63 6.40 5.09 9.89
CA MET A 63 5.73 6.38 9.62
C MET A 63 4.48 6.58 10.48
N THR A 64 4.01 5.54 11.18
CA THR A 64 2.72 5.55 11.91
C THR A 64 2.74 6.47 13.14
N GLU A 65 3.92 6.81 13.65
CA GLU A 65 4.11 7.76 14.74
C GLU A 65 4.19 9.23 14.27
N ASP A 66 4.09 9.52 12.97
CA ASP A 66 4.21 10.90 12.48
C ASP A 66 2.95 11.72 12.85
N PRO A 67 3.09 12.83 13.60
CA PRO A 67 1.95 13.65 14.04
C PRO A 67 1.18 14.29 12.87
N ARG A 68 1.78 14.39 11.68
CA ARG A 68 1.10 14.87 10.47
C ARG A 68 0.00 13.92 10.02
N LEU A 69 0.08 12.62 10.32
CA LEU A 69 -1.01 11.68 10.05
C LEU A 69 -2.32 12.13 10.70
N GLN A 70 -2.25 12.68 11.91
CA GLN A 70 -3.44 13.20 12.59
C GLN A 70 -4.02 14.43 11.88
N VAL A 71 -3.16 15.32 11.38
CA VAL A 71 -3.58 16.52 10.63
C VAL A 71 -4.26 16.11 9.33
N VAL A 72 -3.62 15.23 8.57
CA VAL A 72 -4.14 14.72 7.30
C VAL A 72 -5.44 13.94 7.52
N LEU A 73 -5.57 13.17 8.62
CA LEU A 73 -6.82 12.49 8.96
C LEU A 73 -7.96 13.47 9.23
N LYS A 74 -7.69 14.60 9.90
CA LYS A 74 -8.71 15.64 10.12
C LYS A 74 -9.18 16.25 8.80
N GLU A 75 -8.25 16.57 7.90
CA GLU A 75 -8.59 17.04 6.54
C GLU A 75 -9.40 15.99 5.77
N LEU A 76 -9.02 14.70 5.89
CA LEU A 76 -9.75 13.60 5.26
C LEU A 76 -11.17 13.45 5.81
N LYS A 77 -11.38 13.57 7.13
CA LYS A 77 -12.72 13.54 7.74
C LYS A 77 -13.60 14.69 7.25
N GLN A 78 -13.04 15.88 7.11
CA GLN A 78 -13.76 17.03 6.53
C GLN A 78 -14.09 16.80 5.05
N ALA A 79 -13.14 16.27 4.29
CA ALA A 79 -13.34 15.93 2.88
C ALA A 79 -14.35 14.80 2.67
N ALA A 80 -14.43 13.84 3.58
CA ALA A 80 -15.43 12.78 3.57
C ALA A 80 -16.85 13.33 3.73
N ALA A 81 -17.03 14.35 4.59
CA ALA A 81 -18.30 15.06 4.69
C ALA A 81 -18.67 15.85 3.42
N GLN A 82 -17.71 16.09 2.53
CA GLN A 82 -17.87 16.80 1.26
C GLN A 82 -17.74 15.87 0.04
N GLU A 83 -17.69 14.55 0.24
CA GLU A 83 -17.52 13.54 -0.81
C GLU A 83 -16.25 13.67 -1.69
N VAL A 84 -15.22 14.42 -1.23
CA VAL A 84 -13.96 14.67 -1.94
C VAL A 84 -12.77 13.91 -1.36
N VAL A 85 -13.02 12.69 -0.86
CA VAL A 85 -12.05 11.85 -0.15
C VAL A 85 -10.81 11.53 -0.99
N ASP A 86 -10.97 11.25 -2.29
CA ASP A 86 -9.88 10.83 -3.18
C ASP A 86 -8.83 11.96 -3.34
N GLN A 87 -9.28 13.21 -3.44
CA GLN A 87 -8.41 14.38 -3.51
C GLN A 87 -7.70 14.65 -2.18
N ALA A 88 -8.45 14.60 -1.07
CA ALA A 88 -7.87 14.82 0.26
C ALA A 88 -6.88 13.72 0.64
N PHE A 89 -7.17 12.46 0.28
CA PHE A 89 -6.27 11.34 0.44
C PHE A 89 -4.97 11.56 -0.35
N SER A 90 -5.09 11.90 -1.64
CA SER A 90 -3.93 12.16 -2.50
C SER A 90 -3.04 13.29 -1.95
N LYS A 91 -3.66 14.44 -1.62
CA LYS A 91 -2.96 15.59 -1.03
C LYS A 91 -2.28 15.24 0.29
N GLY A 92 -2.96 14.45 1.11
CA GLY A 92 -2.45 13.95 2.38
C GLY A 92 -1.19 13.10 2.24
N VAL A 93 -1.25 12.12 1.34
CA VAL A 93 -0.11 11.26 1.01
C VAL A 93 1.05 12.07 0.42
N GLU A 94 0.78 13.03 -0.47
CA GLU A 94 1.82 13.90 -1.04
C GLU A 94 2.49 14.74 0.05
N THR A 95 1.72 15.26 1.01
CA THR A 95 2.25 16.02 2.16
C THR A 95 3.13 15.15 3.06
N LEU A 96 2.72 13.92 3.33
CA LEU A 96 3.51 12.93 4.08
C LEU A 96 4.78 12.55 3.30
N CYS A 97 4.65 12.29 1.99
CA CYS A 97 5.78 11.94 1.14
C CYS A 97 6.83 13.06 1.10
N GLN A 98 6.43 14.33 0.96
CA GLN A 98 7.36 15.46 0.99
C GLN A 98 8.07 15.62 2.33
N ALA A 99 7.35 15.36 3.43
CA ALA A 99 7.90 15.39 4.79
C ALA A 99 9.01 14.35 5.00
N HIS A 100 8.81 13.14 4.48
CA HIS A 100 9.73 12.01 4.65
C HIS A 100 10.80 11.92 3.56
N ALA A 101 10.55 12.47 2.37
CA ALA A 101 11.54 12.60 1.29
C ALA A 101 12.76 13.44 1.72
N SER A 102 12.56 14.38 2.65
CA SER A 102 13.66 15.18 3.21
C SER A 102 14.60 14.40 4.15
N LYS A 103 14.20 13.20 4.60
CA LYS A 103 14.97 12.35 5.54
C LYS A 103 15.59 11.11 4.88
N GLY A 104 15.23 10.76 3.65
CA GLY A 104 15.69 9.54 2.98
C GLY A 104 16.17 9.81 1.57
N ALA A 105 17.47 10.07 1.39
CA ALA A 105 18.08 10.31 0.09
C ALA A 105 18.26 9.04 -0.76
N GLU A 106 17.99 7.84 -0.21
CA GLU A 106 18.29 6.54 -0.86
C GLU A 106 17.06 5.78 -1.39
N VAL A 107 15.83 6.24 -1.15
CA VAL A 107 14.64 5.46 -1.52
C VAL A 107 13.93 6.07 -2.73
N ALA A 108 13.55 5.23 -3.70
CA ALA A 108 12.79 5.63 -4.89
C ALA A 108 11.52 6.43 -4.52
N PRO A 109 11.16 7.49 -5.27
CA PRO A 109 10.02 8.34 -4.96
C PRO A 109 8.69 7.57 -4.95
N GLU A 110 8.53 6.56 -5.80
CA GLU A 110 7.37 5.68 -5.83
C GLU A 110 7.27 4.83 -4.56
N MET A 111 8.40 4.37 -4.04
CA MET A 111 8.44 3.64 -2.78
C MET A 111 8.07 4.56 -1.61
N GLN A 112 8.54 5.81 -1.57
CA GLN A 112 8.10 6.78 -0.55
C GLN A 112 6.58 7.04 -0.62
N LEU A 113 6.01 7.14 -1.83
CA LEU A 113 4.56 7.25 -2.02
C LEU A 113 3.82 6.02 -1.50
N ILE A 114 4.32 4.81 -1.77
CA ILE A 114 3.73 3.57 -1.25
C ILE A 114 3.74 3.60 0.28
N LYS A 115 4.89 3.89 0.90
CA LYS A 115 5.03 3.95 2.36
C LYS A 115 4.05 4.94 2.99
N ALA A 116 4.01 6.17 2.46
CA ALA A 116 3.09 7.22 2.93
C ALA A 116 1.62 6.83 2.78
N SER A 117 1.25 6.24 1.63
CA SER A 117 -0.12 5.81 1.33
C SER A 117 -0.58 4.70 2.26
N VAL A 118 0.28 3.70 2.49
CA VAL A 118 0.02 2.57 3.37
C VAL A 118 -0.06 3.01 4.82
N ALA A 119 0.88 3.82 5.30
CA ALA A 119 0.88 4.35 6.66
C ALA A 119 -0.40 5.15 6.93
N PHE A 120 -0.80 6.01 5.99
CA PHE A 120 -2.03 6.76 6.12
C PHE A 120 -3.27 5.85 6.07
N GLY A 121 -3.32 4.86 5.19
CA GLY A 121 -4.40 3.87 5.14
C GLY A 121 -4.55 3.07 6.44
N LEU A 122 -3.43 2.61 7.03
CA LEU A 122 -3.42 1.90 8.31
C LEU A 122 -3.84 2.82 9.47
N TYR A 123 -3.41 4.08 9.45
CA TYR A 123 -3.80 5.06 10.45
C TYR A 123 -5.30 5.38 10.40
N VAL A 124 -5.85 5.53 9.20
CA VAL A 124 -7.30 5.69 8.99
C VAL A 124 -8.05 4.46 9.49
N LYS A 125 -7.60 3.25 9.15
CA LYS A 125 -8.22 2.01 9.66
C LYS A 125 -8.32 2.02 11.20
N LYS A 126 -7.23 2.41 11.89
CA LYS A 126 -7.19 2.45 13.36
C LYS A 126 -8.01 3.60 13.97
N SER A 127 -8.03 4.77 13.34
CA SER A 127 -8.56 6.02 13.93
C SER A 127 -9.92 6.48 13.39
N ALA A 128 -10.35 5.92 12.26
CA ALA A 128 -11.57 6.27 11.53
C ALA A 128 -12.05 5.08 10.68
N PRO A 129 -12.39 3.93 11.31
CA PRO A 129 -12.83 2.74 10.59
C PRO A 129 -14.07 3.00 9.72
N GLU A 130 -14.88 4.01 10.04
CA GLU A 130 -16.01 4.45 9.21
C GLU A 130 -15.59 4.88 7.79
N LEU A 131 -14.36 5.38 7.62
CA LEU A 131 -13.82 5.81 6.32
C LEU A 131 -13.09 4.70 5.56
N LYS A 132 -12.97 3.50 6.15
CA LYS A 132 -12.18 2.38 5.59
C LYS A 132 -12.54 2.07 4.14
N ALA A 133 -13.82 1.95 3.81
CA ALA A 133 -14.26 1.61 2.45
C ALA A 133 -13.89 2.71 1.43
N GLN A 134 -14.04 3.97 1.82
CA GLN A 134 -13.70 5.11 0.98
C GLN A 134 -12.19 5.22 0.78
N VAL A 135 -11.41 5.04 1.86
CA VAL A 135 -9.95 5.02 1.81
C VAL A 135 -9.40 3.82 1.06
N GLN A 136 -10.01 2.65 1.18
CA GLN A 136 -9.62 1.47 0.40
C GLN A 136 -9.70 1.75 -1.10
N SER A 137 -10.80 2.37 -1.55
CA SER A 137 -10.99 2.77 -2.94
C SER A 137 -9.97 3.84 -3.36
N ALA A 138 -9.82 4.91 -2.57
CA ALA A 138 -8.89 5.99 -2.85
C ALA A 138 -7.43 5.51 -2.91
N LEU A 139 -7.01 4.69 -1.94
CA LEU A 139 -5.68 4.10 -1.87
C LEU A 139 -5.40 3.18 -3.07
N THR A 140 -6.36 2.32 -3.43
CA THR A 140 -6.23 1.44 -4.60
C THR A 140 -6.08 2.25 -5.89
N ASN A 141 -6.92 3.27 -6.08
CA ASN A 141 -6.86 4.14 -7.25
C ASN A 141 -5.57 4.94 -7.30
N PHE A 142 -5.16 5.51 -6.17
CA PHE A 142 -3.94 6.31 -6.04
C PHE A 142 -2.71 5.48 -6.42
N LEU A 143 -2.54 4.30 -5.81
CA LEU A 143 -1.38 3.45 -6.07
C LEU A 143 -1.39 2.92 -7.51
N THR A 144 -2.56 2.47 -8.01
CA THR A 144 -2.65 2.01 -9.40
C THR A 144 -2.24 3.10 -10.39
N ARG A 145 -2.62 4.35 -10.14
CA ARG A 145 -2.29 5.49 -11.03
C ARG A 145 -0.87 5.99 -10.87
N ARG A 146 -0.39 6.13 -9.63
CA ARG A 146 0.88 6.79 -9.33
C ARG A 146 2.06 5.82 -9.37
N VAL A 147 1.89 4.59 -8.91
CA VAL A 147 2.97 3.61 -8.84
C VAL A 147 2.75 2.41 -9.73
N GLY A 148 1.58 2.23 -10.35
CA GLY A 148 1.28 1.06 -11.16
C GLY A 148 2.29 0.78 -12.28
N SER A 149 2.73 1.81 -13.01
CA SER A 149 3.77 1.66 -14.03
C SER A 149 5.14 1.28 -13.44
N TRP A 150 5.48 1.84 -12.28
CA TRP A 150 6.73 1.52 -11.60
C TRP A 150 6.72 0.09 -11.03
N VAL A 151 5.60 -0.33 -10.42
CA VAL A 151 5.39 -1.71 -9.97
C VAL A 151 5.49 -2.69 -11.14
N ALA A 152 4.92 -2.36 -12.30
CA ALA A 152 5.08 -3.16 -13.51
C ALA A 152 6.55 -3.27 -13.95
N GLN A 153 7.31 -2.17 -13.87
CA GLN A 153 8.75 -2.17 -14.18
C GLN A 153 9.58 -3.00 -13.19
N GLN A 154 9.18 -3.07 -11.92
CA GLN A 154 9.81 -3.97 -10.95
C GLN A 154 9.51 -5.45 -11.21
N GLY A 155 8.52 -5.77 -12.05
CA GLY A 155 8.04 -7.14 -12.28
C GLY A 155 6.89 -7.55 -11.37
N GLY A 156 6.20 -6.58 -10.76
CA GLY A 156 5.02 -6.79 -9.92
C GLY A 156 5.26 -6.45 -8.45
N TRP A 157 4.18 -6.50 -7.66
CA TRP A 157 4.20 -6.15 -6.23
C TRP A 157 5.12 -7.04 -5.39
N ASP A 158 5.40 -8.27 -5.82
CA ASP A 158 6.34 -9.18 -5.17
C ASP A 158 7.79 -8.64 -5.17
N LYS A 159 8.20 -7.95 -6.25
CA LYS A 159 9.57 -7.45 -6.44
C LYS A 159 9.76 -5.99 -5.98
N VAL A 160 8.67 -5.32 -5.61
CA VAL A 160 8.70 -3.94 -5.07
C VAL A 160 9.55 -3.85 -3.80
N GLN A 161 9.61 -4.91 -3.01
CA GLN A 161 10.39 -4.96 -1.77
C GLN A 161 11.92 -4.87 -2.00
N ASP A 162 12.42 -5.51 -3.06
CA ASP A 162 13.86 -5.52 -3.40
C ASP A 162 14.35 -4.12 -3.80
N ALA A 163 13.44 -3.26 -4.26
CA ALA A 163 13.71 -1.87 -4.58
C ALA A 163 13.81 -0.95 -3.35
N SER A 164 13.45 -1.43 -2.14
CA SER A 164 13.63 -0.66 -0.88
C SER A 164 14.97 -0.92 -0.19
N SER A 165 15.75 -1.92 -0.62
CA SER A 165 17.02 -2.36 0.00
C SER A 165 18.26 -2.09 -0.86
N LYS A 166 18.13 -1.27 -1.91
CA LYS A 166 19.23 -0.89 -2.80
C LYS A 166 19.76 0.49 -2.51
#